data_AF-A0A973MX64-F1
#
_entry.id   AF-A0A973MX64-F1
#
_cell.length_a   1.000
_cell.length_b   1.000
_cell.length_c   1.000
_cell.angle_alpha   90.00
_cell.angle_beta   90.00
_cell.angle_gamma   90.00
#
_symmetry.space_group_name_H-M   'P 1'
#
loop_
_entity.id
_entity.type
_entity.pdbx_description
1 polymer ?
#
loop_
_entity_poly.entity_id
_entity_poly.type
_entity_poly.pdbx_seq_one_letter_code
_entity_poly.pdbx_strand_id
1 'polypeptide(L)' 'MWEHILRDQLVVTESEFWACVLDGTCPDRGAPQESKAALPADLVYLLIHRVGLAEGAVAAMSKEGAVARIQQYWTDGV' A
#
# COMPACT_ATOMS: atom_id res chain seq x y z
N MET A 1 29.65 13.62 8.48
CA MET A 1 29.47 13.03 7.13
C MET A 1 28.80 11.67 7.22
N TRP A 2 29.40 10.69 7.90
CA TRP A 2 28.83 9.33 8.04
C TRP A 2 27.48 9.28 8.78
N GLU A 3 27.33 10.05 9.86
CA GLU A 3 26.09 10.06 10.66
C GLU A 3 24.83 10.42 9.86
N HIS A 4 24.94 11.36 8.91
CA HIS A 4 23.85 11.75 8.02
C HIS A 4 23.49 10.64 7.01
N ILE A 5 24.49 9.94 6.45
CA ILE A 5 24.24 8.84 5.50
C ILE A 5 23.52 7.69 6.20
N LEU A 6 23.95 7.32 7.40
CA LEU A 6 23.34 6.22 8.16
C LEU A 6 21.89 6.52 8.52
N ARG A 7 21.61 7.74 8.98
CA ARG A 7 20.27 8.18 9.38
C ARG A 7 19.34 8.44 8.19
N ASP A 8 19.81 9.20 7.21
CA ASP A 8 18.93 9.78 6.19
C ASP A 8 18.80 8.91 4.93
N GLN A 9 19.75 8.00 4.68
CA GLN A 9 19.73 7.14 3.49
C GLN A 9 19.47 5.68 3.82
N LEU A 10 20.13 5.15 4.85
CA LEU A 10 19.98 3.75 5.24
C LEU A 10 18.92 3.54 6.32
N VAL A 11 18.51 4.62 7.01
CA VAL A 11 17.53 4.60 8.10
C VAL A 11 17.91 3.55 9.15
N VAL A 12 19.18 3.54 9.55
CA VAL A 12 19.72 2.68 10.61
C VAL A 12 20.52 3.51 11.60
N THR A 13 20.55 3.04 12.85
CA THR A 13 21.49 3.54 13.84
C THR A 13 22.92 3.11 13.50
N GLU A 14 23.91 3.81 14.05
CA GLU A 14 25.31 3.41 13.91
C GLU A 14 25.58 2.01 14.50
N SER A 15 24.93 1.66 15.61
CA SER A 15 25.02 0.33 16.21
C SER A 15 24.50 -0.78 15.28
N GLU A 16 23.35 -0.57 14.64
CA GLU A 16 22.78 -1.52 13.68
C GLU A 16 23.66 -1.66 12.44
N PHE A 17 24.25 -0.54 11.98
CA PHE A 17 25.17 -0.56 10.86
C PHE A 17 26.40 -1.43 11.16
N TRP A 18 27.07 -1.20 12.29
CA TRP A 18 28.27 -1.96 12.64
C TRP A 18 27.97 -3.42 13.00
N ALA A 19 26.86 -3.71 13.67
CA ALA A 19 26.42 -5.10 13.88
C ALA A 19 26.13 -5.84 12.56
N CYS A 20 25.60 -5.13 11.56
CA CYS A 20 25.41 -5.69 10.22
C CYS A 20 26.73 -5.93 9.49
N VAL A 21 27.67 -4.98 9.55
CA VAL A 21 28.94 -5.04 8.82
C VAL A 21 29.91 -6.04 9.44
N LEU A 22 30.01 -6.06 10.77
CA LEU A 22 30.99 -6.87 11.50
C LEU A 22 30.45 -8.25 11.86
N ASP A 23 29.17 -8.32 12.25
CA ASP A 23 28.57 -9.55 12.81
C ASP A 23 27.55 -10.20 11.88
N GLY A 24 27.26 -9.59 10.72
CA GLY A 24 26.30 -10.10 9.75
C GLY A 24 24.83 -10.04 10.21
N THR A 25 24.54 -9.30 11.28
CA THR A 25 23.17 -9.18 11.80
C THR A 25 22.38 -8.17 10.98
N CYS A 26 21.43 -8.63 10.18
CA CYS A 26 20.61 -7.74 9.37
C CYS A 26 19.72 -6.85 10.26
N PRO A 27 19.72 -5.53 10.04
CA PRO A 27 18.85 -4.62 10.78
C PRO A 27 17.38 -4.87 10.44
N ASP A 28 16.49 -4.62 11.40
CA ASP A 28 15.06 -4.76 11.19
C ASP A 28 14.59 -3.81 10.08
N ARG A 29 13.76 -4.32 9.17
CA ARG A 29 13.16 -3.58 8.05
C ARG A 29 11.64 -3.55 8.12
N GLY A 30 11.09 -4.03 9.23
CA GLY A 30 9.67 -4.31 9.38
C GLY A 30 9.27 -5.59 8.65
N ALA A 31 8.12 -6.11 9.04
CA ALA A 31 7.46 -7.17 8.30
C ALA A 31 6.72 -6.59 7.09
N PRO A 32 6.62 -7.32 5.96
CA PRO A 32 5.69 -6.97 4.91
C PRO A 32 4.29 -6.82 5.52
N GLN A 33 3.69 -5.64 5.36
CA GLN A 33 2.29 -5.49 5.74
C GLN A 33 1.46 -6.39 4.84
N GLU A 34 0.50 -7.13 5.41
CA GLU A 34 -0.43 -7.93 4.63
C GLU A 34 -1.07 -7.05 3.55
N SER A 35 -0.80 -7.41 2.30
CA SER A 35 -1.36 -6.69 1.16
C SER A 35 -2.88 -6.86 1.19
N LYS A 36 -3.62 -5.76 1.31
CA LYS A 36 -5.06 -5.80 1.06
C LYS A 36 -5.28 -6.29 -0.37
N ALA A 37 -6.23 -7.19 -0.57
CA ALA A 37 -6.56 -7.72 -1.88
C ALA A 37 -6.79 -6.57 -2.87
N ALA A 38 -5.93 -6.48 -3.89
CA ALA A 38 -5.96 -5.38 -4.84
C ALA A 38 -7.21 -5.45 -5.72
N LEU A 39 -7.78 -4.28 -6.02
CA LEU A 39 -8.86 -4.16 -7.00
C LEU A 39 -8.27 -4.12 -8.42
N PRO A 40 -8.91 -4.74 -9.42
CA PRO A 40 -8.54 -4.54 -10.82
C PRO A 40 -8.62 -3.05 -11.21
N ALA A 41 -7.64 -2.56 -11.97
CA ALA A 41 -7.56 -1.15 -12.37
C ALA A 41 -8.81 -0.67 -13.12
N ASP A 42 -9.36 -1.50 -14.01
CA ASP A 42 -10.58 -1.18 -14.75
C ASP A 42 -11.79 -1.02 -13.81
N LEU A 43 -11.87 -1.82 -12.74
CA LEU A 43 -12.95 -1.71 -11.76
C LEU A 43 -12.84 -0.40 -10.98
N VAL A 44 -11.62 0.00 -10.59
CA VAL A 44 -11.35 1.29 -9.94
C VAL A 44 -11.77 2.44 -10.87
N TYR A 45 -11.37 2.38 -12.15
CA TYR A 45 -11.75 3.36 -13.16
C TYR A 45 -13.27 3.51 -13.28
N LEU A 46 -14.00 2.39 -13.37
CA LEU A 46 -15.47 2.41 -13.46
C LEU A 46 -16.11 3.00 -12.19
N LEU A 47 -15.63 2.62 -11.00
CA LEU A 47 -16.16 3.12 -9.74
C LEU A 47 -15.95 4.64 -9.58
N ILE A 48 -14.80 5.16 -10.00
CA ILE A 48 -14.52 6.59 -9.94
C ILE A 48 -15.28 7.35 -11.02
N HIS A 49 -15.18 6.93 -12.28
CA HIS A 49 -15.62 7.75 -13.41
C HIS A 49 -17.04 7.47 -13.89
N ARG A 50 -17.59 6.27 -13.62
CA ARG A 50 -19.00 5.94 -13.96
C ARG A 50 -19.91 6.07 -12.76
N VAL A 51 -19.49 5.51 -11.63
CA VAL A 51 -20.29 5.51 -10.39
C VAL A 51 -20.11 6.81 -9.61
N GLY A 52 -18.99 7.53 -9.79
CA GLY A 52 -18.74 8.82 -9.15
C GLY A 52 -18.21 8.72 -7.72
N LEU A 53 -17.58 7.61 -7.35
CA LEU A 53 -17.00 7.44 -6.01
C LEU A 53 -15.66 8.19 -5.88
N ALA A 54 -15.43 8.77 -4.71
CA ALA A 54 -14.13 9.34 -4.36
C ALA A 54 -13.06 8.25 -4.27
N GLU A 55 -11.83 8.55 -4.69
CA GLU A 55 -10.71 7.60 -4.70
C GLU A 55 -10.45 6.98 -3.32
N GLY A 56 -10.49 7.79 -2.26
CA GLY A 56 -10.34 7.30 -0.89
C GLY A 56 -11.43 6.32 -0.46
N ALA A 57 -12.65 6.46 -0.99
CA ALA A 57 -13.73 5.50 -0.74
C ALA A 57 -13.45 4.18 -1.47
N VAL A 58 -12.98 4.22 -2.72
CA VAL A 58 -12.62 3.03 -3.51
C VAL A 58 -11.44 2.29 -2.88
N ALA A 59 -10.42 3.01 -2.40
CA ALA A 59 -9.24 2.44 -1.74
C ALA A 59 -9.57 1.70 -0.43
N ALA A 60 -10.70 2.02 0.21
CA ALA A 60 -11.17 1.36 1.42
C ALA A 60 -12.07 0.14 1.13
N MET A 61 -12.46 -0.11 -0.12
CA MET A 61 -13.38 -1.20 -0.47
C MET A 61 -12.69 -2.56 -0.46
N SER A 62 -13.42 -3.59 -0.03
CA SER A 62 -13.08 -4.95 -0.40
C SER A 62 -13.41 -5.21 -1.87
N LYS A 63 -12.82 -6.26 -2.44
CA LYS A 63 -13.12 -6.71 -3.80
C LYS A 63 -14.60 -7.03 -3.98
N GLU A 64 -15.20 -7.71 -3.01
CA GLU A 64 -16.60 -8.10 -3.02
C GLU A 64 -17.50 -6.86 -2.97
N GLY A 65 -17.16 -5.87 -2.14
CA GLY A 65 -17.89 -4.61 -2.06
C GLY A 65 -17.79 -3.80 -3.36
N ALA A 66 -16.60 -3.75 -3.97
CA ALA A 66 -16.39 -3.06 -5.23
C ALA A 66 -17.21 -3.67 -6.38
N VAL A 67 -17.26 -5.01 -6.45
CA VAL A 67 -18.07 -5.74 -7.43
C VAL A 67 -19.57 -5.54 -7.18
N ALA A 68 -20.03 -5.63 -5.93
CA ALA A 68 -21.43 -5.40 -5.61
C ALA A 68 -21.88 -3.99 -5.97
N ARG A 69 -21.03 -2.98 -5.72
CA ARG A 69 -21.36 -1.57 -5.98
C ARG A 69 -21.53 -1.26 -7.47
N ILE A 70 -20.68 -1.85 -8.32
CA ILE A 70 -20.79 -1.67 -9.78
C ILE A 70 -22.00 -2.44 -10.34
N GLN A 71 -22.31 -3.61 -9.80
CA GLN A 71 -23.53 -4.36 -10.16
C GLN A 71 -24.81 -3.60 -9.80
N GLN A 72 -24.85 -2.99 -8.61
CA GLN A 72 -25.97 -2.12 -8.20
C GLN A 72 -26.15 -0.96 -9.17
N TYR A 73 -25.06 -0.26 -9.54
CA TYR A 73 -25.13 0.85 -10.49
C TYR A 73 -25.76 0.45 -11.84
N TRP A 74 -25.51 -0.77 -12.33
CA TRP A 74 -26.14 -1.26 -13.56
C TRP A 74 -27.57 -1.75 -13.38
N THR A 75 -27.90 -2.28 -12.20
CA THR A 75 -29.26 -2.78 -11.89
C THR A 75 -30.23 -1.64 -11.64
N ASP A 76 -29.75 -0.57 -11.00
CA ASP A 76 -30.55 0.61 -10.66
C ASP A 76 -30.85 1.50 -11.88
N GLY A 77 -30.30 1.17 -13.05
CA GLY A 77 -30.66 1.74 -14.34
C GLY A 77 -30.74 3.27 -14.35
N VAL A 78 -29.58 3.93 -14.46
CA VAL A 78 -29.54 5.35 -14.83
C VAL A 78 -30.02 5.53 -16.28
#